data_AF-A0A087LMN0-F1
#
_entry.id   AF-A0A087LMN0-F1
#
_cell.length_a   1.000
_cell.length_b   1.000
_cell.length_c   1.000
_cell.angle_alpha   90.00
_cell.angle_beta   90.00
_cell.angle_gamma   90.00
#
_symmetry.space_group_name_H-M   'P 1'
#
loop_
_entity.id
_entity.type
_entity.pdbx_description
1 polymer ?
#
loop_
_entity_poly.entity_id
_entity_poly.type
_entity_poly.pdbx_seq_one_letter_code
_entity_poly.pdbx_strand_id
1 'polypeptide(L)'
;MARAIGLACLAWFAFFKTRWRLLGPVLVAVTVPLFAIDRPPDVLIADTTQALAFRGPDGLALATGKPGSFAVQLWEDTYSEPIEKATSGVACDSLGCIAEAAGGYRIAVVRDAAAFGEDCAAVDLVVTRLYAPAYCRSEATVIDAGDLRRGGVHWLKWLGGGFEIRPAIVDLNRPWRVVPR
;
A
#
# COMPACT_ATOMS: atom_id res chain seq x y z
N MET A 1 -6.11 -15.84 14.80
CA MET A 1 -7.57 -15.93 15.05
C MET A 1 -8.29 -16.95 14.17
N ALA A 2 -8.09 -16.98 12.84
CA ALA A 2 -8.78 -17.91 11.93
C ALA A 2 -8.68 -19.41 12.30
N ARG A 3 -7.55 -19.86 12.84
CA ARG A 3 -7.32 -21.28 13.18
C ARG A 3 -8.17 -21.78 14.36
N ALA A 4 -8.44 -20.93 15.35
CA ALA A 4 -9.26 -21.29 16.51
C ALA A 4 -10.73 -21.43 16.15
N ILE A 5 -11.22 -20.57 15.24
CA ILE A 5 -12.59 -20.59 14.73
C ILE A 5 -12.83 -21.87 13.92
N GLY A 6 -11.86 -22.28 13.09
CA GLY A 6 -11.93 -23.52 12.32
C GLY A 6 -12.07 -24.77 13.21
N LEU A 7 -11.26 -24.87 14.29
CA LEU A 7 -11.32 -26.01 15.21
C LEU A 7 -12.63 -26.04 16.02
N ALA A 8 -13.11 -24.90 16.48
CA ALA A 8 -14.39 -24.80 17.20
C ALA A 8 -15.57 -25.26 16.32
N CYS A 9 -15.53 -24.93 15.01
CA CYS A 9 -16.57 -25.36 14.07
C CYS A 9 -16.52 -26.86 13.78
N LEU A 10 -15.33 -27.44 13.61
CA LEU A 10 -15.17 -28.88 13.44
C LEU A 10 -15.65 -29.65 14.68
N ALA A 11 -15.35 -29.15 15.88
CA ALA A 11 -15.83 -29.72 17.14
C ALA A 11 -17.36 -29.61 17.28
N TRP A 12 -17.95 -28.47 16.93
CA TRP A 12 -19.41 -28.26 16.90
C TRP A 12 -20.11 -29.21 15.93
N PHE A 13 -19.49 -29.44 14.76
CA PHE A 13 -19.99 -30.35 13.74
C PHE A 13 -19.93 -31.83 14.19
N ALA A 14 -18.94 -32.19 15.01
CA ALA A 14 -18.80 -33.52 15.56
C ALA A 14 -19.76 -33.80 16.73
N PHE A 15 -20.14 -32.78 17.50
CA PHE A 15 -20.90 -32.96 18.74
C PHE A 15 -22.43 -33.01 18.56
N PHE A 16 -22.99 -32.27 17.60
CA PHE A 16 -24.45 -32.21 17.39
C PHE A 16 -24.93 -33.20 16.30
N LYS A 17 -25.76 -34.19 16.67
CA LYS A 17 -26.36 -35.16 15.74
C LYS A 17 -27.64 -34.67 15.03
N THR A 18 -28.22 -33.55 15.47
CA THR A 18 -29.51 -33.00 14.97
C THR A 18 -29.28 -31.97 13.85
N ARG A 19 -30.31 -31.64 13.04
CA ARG A 19 -30.24 -30.65 11.92
C ARG A 19 -29.63 -29.29 12.28
N TRP A 20 -29.57 -28.94 13.57
CA TRP A 20 -28.90 -27.77 14.13
C TRP A 20 -27.38 -27.73 13.87
N ARG A 21 -26.77 -28.87 13.53
CA ARG A 21 -25.38 -28.97 13.10
C ARG A 21 -25.03 -28.09 11.89
N LEU A 22 -26.01 -27.77 11.03
CA LEU A 22 -25.81 -26.94 9.84
C LEU A 22 -25.71 -25.44 10.15
N LEU A 23 -26.15 -24.98 11.32
CA LEU A 23 -26.08 -23.55 11.67
C LEU A 23 -24.63 -23.06 11.79
N GLY A 24 -23.71 -23.89 12.30
CA GLY A 24 -22.29 -23.54 12.44
C GLY A 24 -21.60 -23.27 11.10
N PRO A 25 -21.61 -24.22 10.14
CA PRO A 25 -21.04 -23.98 8.81
C PRO A 25 -21.76 -22.89 8.03
N VAL A 26 -23.09 -22.73 8.20
CA VAL A 26 -23.82 -21.62 7.56
C VAL A 26 -23.31 -20.27 8.09
N LEU A 27 -23.13 -20.13 9.40
CA LEU A 27 -22.54 -18.93 10.00
C LEU A 27 -21.12 -18.68 9.50
N VAL A 28 -20.27 -19.69 9.38
CA VAL A 28 -18.91 -19.56 8.83
C VAL A 28 -18.95 -19.17 7.35
N ALA A 29 -19.80 -19.83 6.56
CA ALA A 29 -19.95 -19.57 5.14
C ALA A 29 -20.43 -18.13 4.88
N VAL A 30 -21.19 -17.53 5.80
CA VAL A 30 -21.63 -16.13 5.72
C VAL A 30 -20.57 -15.17 6.27
N THR A 31 -19.91 -15.49 7.38
CA THR A 31 -18.99 -14.57 8.07
C THR A 31 -17.61 -14.48 7.41
N VAL A 32 -17.06 -15.59 6.90
CA VAL A 32 -15.77 -15.61 6.21
C VAL A 32 -15.70 -14.65 5.01
N PRO A 33 -16.67 -14.64 4.07
CA PRO A 33 -16.62 -13.71 2.95
C PRO A 33 -16.77 -12.24 3.39
N LEU A 34 -17.37 -11.93 4.54
CA LEU A 34 -17.43 -10.55 5.05
C LEU A 34 -16.04 -10.01 5.40
N PHE A 35 -15.11 -10.87 5.84
CA PHE A 35 -13.72 -10.48 6.10
C PHE A 35 -12.86 -10.41 4.83
N ALA A 36 -13.33 -10.95 3.71
CA ALA A 36 -12.63 -10.91 2.43
C ALA A 36 -12.85 -9.60 1.64
N ILE A 37 -13.62 -8.66 2.20
CA ILE A 37 -13.97 -7.38 1.53
C ILE A 37 -12.88 -6.31 1.73
N ASP A 38 -11.83 -6.59 2.51
CA ASP A 38 -10.76 -5.62 2.72
C ASP A 38 -10.02 -5.39 1.40
N ARG A 39 -10.25 -4.22 0.80
CA ARG A 39 -9.72 -3.92 -0.53
C ARG A 39 -8.22 -3.71 -0.43
N PRO A 40 -7.43 -4.35 -1.31
CA PRO A 40 -5.99 -4.16 -1.34
C PRO A 40 -5.64 -2.69 -1.65
N PRO A 41 -4.44 -2.21 -1.25
CA PRO A 41 -4.02 -0.82 -1.41
C PRO A 41 -4.06 -0.35 -2.86
N ASP A 42 -4.11 0.96 -3.01
CA ASP A 42 -3.95 1.62 -4.31
C ASP A 42 -2.50 2.02 -4.57
N VAL A 43 -1.73 2.39 -3.54
CA VAL A 43 -0.29 2.71 -3.65
C VAL A 43 0.49 2.13 -2.46
N LEU A 44 1.66 1.58 -2.75
CA LEU A 44 2.63 1.08 -1.77
C LEU A 44 3.99 1.74 -2.03
N ILE A 45 4.58 2.31 -0.98
CA ILE A 45 5.83 3.06 -1.06
C ILE A 45 6.85 2.43 -0.12
N ALA A 46 8.00 2.00 -0.65
CA ALA A 46 9.11 1.54 0.17
C ALA A 46 9.77 2.71 0.94
N ASP A 47 10.32 2.41 2.11
CA ASP A 47 11.03 3.35 2.99
C ASP A 47 12.18 4.12 2.32
N THR A 48 12.80 3.51 1.32
CA THR A 48 13.91 4.08 0.53
C THR A 48 13.46 4.59 -0.84
N THR A 49 12.16 4.68 -1.11
CA THR A 49 11.53 4.91 -2.44
C THR A 49 12.09 4.07 -3.59
N GLN A 50 12.89 3.05 -3.29
CA GLN A 50 13.51 2.20 -4.32
C GLN A 50 12.48 1.29 -4.97
N ALA A 51 11.29 1.17 -4.39
CA ALA A 51 10.13 0.55 -4.98
C ALA A 51 8.88 1.41 -4.69
N LEU A 52 8.09 1.66 -5.73
CA LEU A 52 6.74 2.20 -5.63
C LEU A 52 5.84 1.34 -6.50
N ALA A 53 4.85 0.72 -5.88
CA ALA A 53 3.79 0.00 -6.58
C ALA A 53 2.50 0.82 -6.53
N PHE A 54 1.74 0.79 -7.61
CA PHE A 54 0.45 1.42 -7.73
C PHE A 54 -0.54 0.48 -8.41
N ARG A 55 -1.84 0.70 -8.21
CA ARG A 55 -2.90 -0.08 -8.86
C ARG A 55 -3.15 0.44 -10.26
N GLY A 56 -2.67 -0.30 -11.25
CA GLY A 56 -2.97 -0.13 -12.66
C GLY A 56 -4.26 -0.84 -13.09
N PRO A 57 -4.56 -0.89 -14.40
CA PRO A 57 -5.78 -1.50 -14.92
C PRO A 57 -5.85 -3.02 -14.69
N ASP A 58 -4.70 -3.70 -14.72
CA ASP A 58 -4.60 -5.16 -14.61
C ASP A 58 -4.30 -5.64 -13.18
N GLY A 59 -4.02 -4.73 -12.24
CA GLY A 59 -3.56 -5.07 -10.90
C GLY A 59 -2.48 -4.14 -10.34
N LEU A 60 -1.76 -4.60 -9.32
CA LEU A 60 -0.59 -3.90 -8.78
C LEU A 60 0.60 -3.98 -9.75
N ALA A 61 1.18 -2.82 -10.05
CA ALA A 61 2.35 -2.70 -10.93
C ALA A 61 3.37 -1.73 -10.34
N LEU A 62 4.65 -1.93 -10.66
CA LEU A 62 5.74 -1.04 -10.23
C LEU A 62 5.85 0.17 -11.16
N ALA A 63 5.70 1.37 -10.57
CA ALA A 63 6.12 2.62 -11.22
C ALA A 63 7.64 2.79 -11.15
N THR A 64 8.26 2.36 -10.05
CA THR A 64 9.70 2.38 -9.90
C THR A 64 10.19 1.19 -9.09
N GLY A 65 11.44 0.80 -9.33
CA GLY A 65 12.10 -0.28 -8.62
C GLY A 65 12.32 -1.55 -9.44
N LYS A 66 12.73 -2.60 -8.73
CA LYS A 66 13.07 -3.89 -9.32
C LYS A 66 12.10 -4.97 -8.80
N PRO A 67 11.44 -5.73 -9.70
CA PRO A 67 10.74 -6.95 -9.33
C PRO A 67 11.65 -7.90 -8.54
N GLY A 68 11.09 -8.61 -7.57
CA GLY A 68 11.86 -9.50 -6.71
C GLY A 68 12.82 -8.80 -5.73
N SER A 69 12.71 -7.47 -5.52
CA SER A 69 13.34 -6.84 -4.36
C SER A 69 12.62 -7.25 -3.07
N PHE A 70 13.28 -7.17 -1.92
CA PHE A 70 12.70 -7.63 -0.64
C PHE A 70 11.33 -7.00 -0.35
N ALA A 71 11.18 -5.69 -0.56
CA ALA A 71 9.91 -4.99 -0.36
C ALA A 71 8.81 -5.52 -1.30
N VAL A 72 9.16 -5.74 -2.58
CA VAL A 72 8.21 -6.24 -3.59
C VAL A 72 7.80 -7.67 -3.32
N GLN A 73 8.73 -8.57 -2.99
CA GLN A 73 8.40 -9.96 -2.63
C GLN A 73 7.46 -10.00 -1.42
N LEU A 74 7.73 -9.18 -0.40
CA LEU A 74 6.85 -9.10 0.77
C LEU A 74 5.44 -8.64 0.39
N TRP A 75 5.29 -7.70 -0.54
CA TRP A 75 3.99 -7.26 -1.02
C TRP A 75 3.29 -8.34 -1.84
N GLU A 76 4.01 -9.03 -2.72
CA GLU A 76 3.49 -10.16 -3.51
C GLU A 76 2.95 -11.27 -2.59
N ASP A 77 3.72 -11.66 -1.58
CA ASP A 77 3.30 -12.66 -0.59
C ASP A 77 2.09 -12.18 0.22
N THR A 78 2.06 -10.90 0.59
CA THR A 78 0.97 -10.31 1.40
C THR A 78 -0.34 -10.24 0.63
N TYR A 79 -0.30 -9.83 -0.63
CA TYR A 79 -1.50 -9.61 -1.46
C TYR A 79 -1.80 -10.78 -2.40
N SER A 80 -0.93 -11.79 -2.45
CA SER A 80 -1.05 -12.96 -3.34
C SER A 80 -1.23 -12.55 -4.82
N GLU A 81 -0.55 -11.48 -5.22
CA GLU A 81 -0.64 -10.88 -6.55
C GLU A 81 0.79 -10.62 -7.06
N PRO A 82 1.16 -11.06 -8.27
CA PRO A 82 2.48 -10.78 -8.83
C PRO A 82 2.62 -9.30 -9.14
N ILE A 83 3.76 -8.69 -8.79
CA ILE A 83 3.99 -7.26 -9.00
C ILE A 83 5.18 -7.09 -9.95
N GLU A 84 4.86 -6.93 -11.23
CA GLU A 84 5.84 -6.67 -12.27
C GLU A 84 5.99 -5.17 -12.56
N LYS A 85 6.93 -4.82 -13.46
CA LYS A 85 7.04 -3.44 -13.94
C LYS A 85 5.81 -3.08 -14.75
N ALA A 86 5.31 -1.87 -14.56
CA ALA A 86 4.22 -1.36 -15.37
C ALA A 86 4.63 -1.31 -16.86
N THR A 87 3.83 -1.93 -17.72
CA THR A 87 4.03 -1.94 -19.18
C THR A 87 3.46 -0.68 -19.83
N SER A 88 2.47 -0.04 -19.19
CA SER A 88 1.78 1.15 -19.66
C SER A 88 1.41 2.07 -18.49
N GLY A 89 1.07 3.32 -18.78
CA GLY A 89 0.67 4.30 -17.76
C GLY A 89 1.83 4.79 -16.87
N VAL A 90 3.08 4.50 -17.24
CA VAL A 90 4.27 5.03 -16.55
C VAL A 90 5.23 5.61 -17.57
N ALA A 91 5.59 6.88 -17.38
CA ALA A 91 6.61 7.58 -18.17
C ALA A 91 7.75 8.00 -17.24
N CYS A 92 8.97 7.57 -17.54
CA CYS A 92 10.15 7.88 -16.74
C CYS A 92 11.17 8.63 -17.59
N ASP A 93 11.80 9.64 -17.00
CA ASP A 93 12.90 10.40 -17.56
C ASP A 93 14.05 10.52 -16.55
N SER A 94 14.96 11.47 -16.74
CA SER A 94 16.06 11.73 -15.81
C SER A 94 15.63 12.42 -14.51
N LEU A 95 14.50 13.14 -14.51
CA LEU A 95 14.00 13.92 -13.38
C LEU A 95 13.12 13.07 -12.46
N GLY A 96 12.38 12.10 -13.01
CA GLY A 96 11.47 11.27 -12.25
C GLY A 96 10.71 10.24 -13.08
N CYS A 97 9.63 9.73 -12.49
CA CYS A 97 8.65 8.90 -13.18
C CYS A 97 7.24 9.40 -12.84
N ILE A 98 6.37 9.54 -13.84
CA ILE A 98 4.96 9.84 -13.66
C ILE A 98 4.17 8.57 -13.96
N ALA A 99 3.27 8.20 -13.04
CA ALA A 99 2.37 7.06 -13.17
C ALA A 99 0.91 7.51 -13.14
N GLU A 100 0.09 6.93 -14.01
CA GLU A 100 -1.36 7.10 -14.05
C GLU A 100 -2.02 5.85 -13.48
N ALA A 101 -2.70 6.00 -12.35
CA ALA A 101 -3.34 4.88 -11.68
C ALA A 101 -4.76 4.63 -12.21
N ALA A 102 -5.27 3.41 -12.05
CA ALA A 102 -6.62 3.05 -12.48
C ALA A 102 -7.74 3.85 -11.78
N GLY A 103 -7.44 4.43 -10.60
CA GLY A 103 -8.34 5.33 -9.88
C GLY A 103 -8.48 6.73 -10.48
N GLY A 104 -7.79 7.02 -11.60
CA GLY A 104 -7.80 8.31 -12.29
C GLY A 104 -6.89 9.38 -11.68
N TYR A 105 -6.13 9.02 -10.64
CA TYR A 105 -5.15 9.91 -10.00
C TYR A 105 -3.75 9.68 -10.57
N ARG A 106 -2.91 10.70 -10.47
CA ARG A 106 -1.53 10.71 -10.98
C ARG A 106 -0.53 10.73 -9.83
N ILE A 107 0.57 10.01 -10.03
CA ILE A 107 1.66 9.89 -9.05
C ILE A 107 2.96 10.35 -9.72
N ALA A 108 3.69 11.29 -9.11
CA ALA A 108 5.05 11.63 -9.51
C ALA A 108 6.06 11.07 -8.51
N VAL A 109 7.04 10.33 -9.02
CA VAL A 109 8.22 9.89 -8.29
C VAL A 109 9.39 10.82 -8.65
N VAL A 110 9.60 11.84 -7.84
CA VAL A 110 10.59 12.89 -8.10
C VAL A 110 11.97 12.47 -7.60
N ARG A 111 12.94 12.41 -8.50
CA ARG A 111 14.34 12.07 -8.21
C ARG A 111 15.25 13.29 -8.19
N ASP A 112 14.91 14.33 -8.94
CA ASP A 112 15.63 15.60 -9.03
C ASP A 112 14.76 16.78 -8.60
N ALA A 113 15.33 17.76 -7.90
CA ALA A 113 14.59 18.92 -7.40
C ALA A 113 14.02 19.80 -8.52
N ALA A 114 14.58 19.74 -9.73
CA ALA A 114 14.08 20.48 -10.88
C ALA A 114 12.65 20.07 -11.29
N ALA A 115 12.20 18.84 -10.97
CA ALA A 115 10.89 18.34 -11.35
C ALA A 115 9.73 18.94 -10.51
N PHE A 116 10.01 19.43 -9.30
CA PHE A 116 8.97 19.92 -8.39
C PHE A 116 8.12 21.05 -8.97
N GLY A 117 8.69 21.87 -9.85
CA GLY A 117 7.99 23.03 -10.42
C GLY A 117 6.77 22.64 -11.26
N GLU A 118 6.85 21.56 -12.05
CA GLU A 118 5.72 21.09 -12.87
C GLU A 118 4.93 19.98 -12.19
N ASP A 119 5.62 19.05 -11.53
CA ASP A 119 5.00 17.83 -11.02
C ASP A 119 4.01 18.12 -9.89
N CYS A 120 4.34 19.04 -8.98
CA CYS A 120 3.50 19.32 -7.81
C CYS A 120 2.12 19.85 -8.19
N ALA A 121 1.99 20.59 -9.29
CA ALA A 121 0.71 21.12 -9.76
C ALA A 121 -0.02 20.15 -10.72
N ALA A 122 0.69 19.13 -11.24
CA ALA A 122 0.17 18.24 -12.27
C ALA A 122 -0.35 16.91 -11.72
N VAL A 123 -0.02 16.54 -10.48
CA VAL A 123 -0.30 15.22 -9.91
C VAL A 123 -0.97 15.28 -8.55
N ASP A 124 -1.63 14.19 -8.15
CA ASP A 124 -2.32 14.09 -6.86
C ASP A 124 -1.36 13.65 -5.73
N LEU A 125 -0.31 12.91 -6.08
CA LEU A 125 0.66 12.34 -5.15
C LEU A 125 2.11 12.53 -5.64
N VAL A 126 2.92 13.24 -4.87
CA VAL A 126 4.37 13.35 -5.07
C VAL A 126 5.09 12.48 -4.06
N VAL A 127 5.99 11.62 -4.53
CA VAL A 127 6.84 10.76 -3.71
C VAL A 127 8.30 11.04 -4.04
N THR A 128 9.11 11.33 -3.02
CA THR A 128 10.51 11.72 -3.23
C THR A 128 11.41 11.42 -2.05
N ARG A 129 12.71 11.24 -2.31
CA ARG A 129 13.76 11.18 -1.28
C ARG A 129 14.39 12.53 -0.97
N LEU A 130 13.96 13.58 -1.68
CA LEU A 130 14.35 14.94 -1.38
C LEU A 130 13.37 15.52 -0.35
N TYR A 131 13.69 16.67 0.22
CA TYR A 131 12.69 17.43 0.96
C TYR A 131 11.90 18.24 -0.05
N ALA A 132 10.59 18.03 -0.08
CA ALA A 132 9.73 18.76 -0.99
C ALA A 132 9.62 20.23 -0.53
N PRO A 133 9.58 21.19 -1.47
CA PRO A 133 9.27 22.58 -1.15
C PRO A 133 7.92 22.71 -0.46
N ALA A 134 7.78 23.71 0.42
CA ALA A 134 6.54 23.93 1.17
C ALA A 134 5.30 24.12 0.28
N TYR A 135 5.46 24.78 -0.88
CA TYR A 135 4.38 24.99 -1.85
C TYR A 135 3.88 23.68 -2.47
N CYS A 136 4.71 22.63 -2.55
CA CYS A 136 4.30 21.38 -3.17
C CYS A 136 3.18 20.69 -2.36
N ARG A 137 3.21 20.87 -1.04
CA ARG A 137 2.22 20.30 -0.11
C ARG A 137 0.86 21.00 -0.16
N SER A 138 0.76 22.19 -0.76
CA SER A 138 -0.53 22.85 -1.00
C SER A 138 -1.19 22.41 -2.31
N GLU A 139 -0.40 21.89 -3.26
CA GLU A 139 -0.90 21.48 -4.59
C GLU A 139 -1.16 19.97 -4.66
N ALA A 140 -0.34 19.16 -3.99
CA ALA A 140 -0.44 17.69 -4.02
C ALA A 140 -0.24 17.07 -2.64
N THR A 141 -0.66 15.80 -2.50
CA THR A 141 -0.23 14.98 -1.36
C THR A 141 1.25 14.67 -1.52
N VAL A 142 2.06 14.87 -0.48
CA VAL A 142 3.51 14.67 -0.57
C VAL A 142 4.00 13.67 0.46
N ILE A 143 4.77 12.69 0.01
CA ILE A 143 5.59 11.79 0.82
C ILE A 143 7.06 12.06 0.50
N ASP A 144 7.73 12.84 1.37
CA ASP A 144 9.12 13.27 1.17
C ASP A 144 10.13 12.53 2.06
N ALA A 145 11.40 12.94 2.01
CA ALA A 145 12.47 12.39 2.83
C ALA A 145 12.18 12.42 4.35
N GLY A 146 11.46 13.43 4.83
CA GLY A 146 11.05 13.55 6.22
C GLY A 146 9.98 12.53 6.58
N ASP A 147 8.98 12.39 5.72
CA ASP A 147 7.88 11.43 5.90
C ASP A 147 8.39 10.00 5.86
N LEU A 148 9.23 9.65 4.89
CA LEU A 148 9.84 8.34 4.76
C LEU A 148 10.73 7.98 5.95
N ARG A 149 11.53 8.92 6.47
CA ARG A 149 12.38 8.66 7.65
C ARG A 149 11.57 8.44 8.92
N ARG A 150 10.42 9.12 9.07
CA ARG A 150 9.56 8.98 10.27
C ARG A 150 8.64 7.77 10.17
N GLY A 151 8.01 7.59 9.02
CA GLY A 151 6.94 6.62 8.78
C GLY A 151 7.40 5.29 8.18
N GLY A 152 8.61 5.25 7.59
CA GLY A 152 9.13 4.09 6.87
C GLY A 152 8.33 3.82 5.60
N VAL A 153 7.87 2.57 5.45
CA VAL A 153 6.98 2.14 4.36
C VAL A 153 5.61 2.82 4.50
N HIS A 154 5.02 3.27 3.40
CA HIS A 154 3.69 3.86 3.40
C HIS A 154 2.71 3.01 2.58
N TRP A 155 1.55 2.79 3.18
CA TRP A 155 0.38 2.20 2.54
C TRP A 155 -0.63 3.32 2.26
N LEU A 156 -1.10 3.40 1.03
CA LEU A 156 -2.00 4.46 0.59
C LEU A 156 -3.24 3.86 -0.10
N LYS A 157 -4.38 4.47 0.20
CA LYS A 157 -5.66 4.18 -0.44
C LYS A 157 -6.30 5.46 -0.96
N TRP A 158 -6.77 5.41 -2.19
CA TRP A 158 -7.43 6.53 -2.84
C TRP A 158 -8.88 6.63 -2.41
N LEU A 159 -9.30 7.82 -2.01
CA LEU A 159 -10.66 8.10 -1.55
C LEU A 159 -11.48 8.94 -2.54
N GLY A 160 -10.98 9.19 -3.75
CA GLY A 160 -11.68 10.01 -4.76
C GLY A 160 -11.49 11.53 -4.59
N GLY A 161 -10.31 11.95 -4.14
CA GLY A 161 -9.98 13.36 -3.86
C GLY A 161 -8.85 13.54 -2.86
N GLY A 162 -8.32 12.44 -2.33
CA GLY A 162 -7.19 12.43 -1.41
C GLY A 162 -6.81 11.00 -1.05
N PHE A 163 -5.73 10.88 -0.29
CA PHE A 163 -5.21 9.59 0.15
C PHE A 163 -5.45 9.37 1.64
N GLU A 164 -5.96 8.19 1.98
CA GLU A 164 -5.74 7.62 3.29
C GLU A 164 -4.30 7.11 3.35
N ILE A 165 -3.48 7.69 4.22
CA ILE A 165 -2.05 7.37 4.34
C ILE A 165 -1.82 6.66 5.67
N ARG A 166 -1.26 5.45 5.61
CA ARG A 166 -0.90 4.64 6.76
C ARG A 166 0.60 4.31 6.73
N PRO A 167 1.43 5.02 7.51
CA PRO A 167 2.84 4.65 7.65
C PRO A 167 2.99 3.38 8.49
N ALA A 168 4.03 2.60 8.23
CA ALA A 168 4.37 1.42 9.02
C ALA A 168 4.80 1.78 10.44
N ILE A 169 5.45 2.94 10.60
CA ILE A 169 5.89 3.48 11.88
C ILE A 169 4.93 4.60 12.30
N VAL A 170 4.04 4.28 13.25
CA VAL A 170 3.08 5.24 13.83
C VAL A 170 3.60 5.89 15.11
N ASP A 171 4.49 5.21 15.83
CA ASP A 171 5.10 5.71 17.06
C ASP A 171 6.55 5.24 17.17
N LEU A 172 7.44 6.20 17.42
CA LEU A 172 8.87 5.99 17.66
C LEU A 172 9.14 5.64 19.12
N ASN A 173 8.21 5.94 20.04
CA ASN A 173 8.35 5.79 21.47
C ASN A 173 8.05 4.36 21.94
N ARG A 174 8.76 3.40 21.35
CA ARG A 174 8.66 1.99 21.72
C ARG A 174 9.59 1.73 22.92
N PRO A 175 9.11 1.18 24.05
CA PRO A 175 9.90 0.99 25.27
C PRO A 175 11.21 0.21 25.08
N TRP A 176 11.28 -0.64 24.05
CA TRP A 176 12.43 -1.47 23.71
C TRP A 176 13.34 -0.88 22.63
N ARG A 177 13.07 0.33 22.13
CA ARG A 177 13.91 1.00 21.14
C ARG A 177 15.04 1.73 21.88
N VAL A 178 16.28 1.28 21.67
CA VAL A 178 17.46 1.93 22.23
C VAL A 178 17.62 3.30 21.58
N VAL A 179 17.59 4.37 22.38
CA VAL A 179 17.84 5.74 21.88
C VAL A 179 19.31 5.84 21.48
N PRO A 180 19.65 6.27 20.24
CA PRO A 180 21.04 6.51 19.88
C PRO A 180 21.62 7.60 20.79
N ARG A 181 22.81 7.36 21.36
CA ARG A 181 23.57 8.36 22.13
C ARG A 181 24.24 9.37 21.21
#